data_AF-A0A3B6A0M6-F1
#
_entry.id   AF-A0A3B6A0M6-F1
#
_cell.length_a   1.000
_cell.length_b   1.000
_cell.length_c   1.000
_cell.angle_alpha   90.00
_cell.angle_beta   90.00
_cell.angle_gamma   90.00
#
_symmetry.space_group_name_H-M   'P 1'
#
loop_
_entity.id
_entity.type
_entity.pdbx_description
1 polymer ?
#
loop_
_entity_poly.entity_id
_entity_poly.type
_entity_poly.pdbx_seq_one_letter_code
_entity_poly.pdbx_strand_id
1 'polypeptide(L)'
;MLGTALCPNNIWQYFSWCYVFLPDGARFYTFGLAAICWVIWNSRNQATFKHKQLKTPFNVVYSACGFLTYWVGLMAGADRDAMERGAKMLKTNASVMMRICVAPARAAMD
;
A
#
# COMPACT_ATOMS: atom_id res chain seq x y z
N MET A 1 4.82 -4.31 16.59
CA MET A 1 4.13 -3.06 16.23
C MET A 1 4.59 -2.67 14.82
N LEU A 2 3.68 -2.54 13.85
CA LEU A 2 3.98 -2.11 12.47
C LEU A 2 4.33 -0.60 12.42
N GLY A 3 5.36 -0.18 13.15
CA GLY A 3 5.94 1.17 13.07
C GLY A 3 4.94 2.33 13.07
N THR A 4 3.78 2.22 13.72
CA THR A 4 2.71 3.24 13.64
C THR A 4 3.11 4.58 14.26
N ALA A 5 4.14 4.58 15.13
CA ALA A 5 4.79 5.79 15.65
C ALA A 5 5.81 6.42 14.68
N LEU A 6 6.12 5.73 13.57
CA LEU A 6 7.13 6.06 12.56
C LEU A 6 6.51 6.18 11.15
N CYS A 7 5.22 6.55 11.05
CA CYS A 7 4.59 6.83 9.76
C CYS A 7 5.42 7.90 9.03
N PRO A 8 6.03 7.57 7.88
CA PRO A 8 6.95 8.49 7.24
C PRO A 8 6.21 9.73 6.75
N ASN A 9 6.65 10.89 7.21
CA ASN A 9 6.08 12.19 6.83
C ASN A 9 6.86 12.85 5.67
N ASN A 10 7.94 12.22 5.21
CA ASN A 10 8.69 12.63 4.04
C ASN A 10 9.35 11.43 3.35
N ILE A 11 9.88 11.68 2.15
CA ILE A 11 10.50 10.66 1.30
C ILE A 11 11.72 10.01 2.00
N TRP A 12 12.52 10.78 2.74
CA TRP A 12 13.68 10.24 3.45
C TRP A 12 13.29 9.29 4.58
N GLN A 13 12.27 9.63 5.36
CA GLN A 13 11.71 8.76 6.38
C GLN A 13 11.13 7.48 5.77
N TYR A 14 10.51 7.58 4.58
CA TYR A 14 10.01 6.40 3.87
C TYR A 14 11.15 5.45 3.51
N PHE A 15 12.24 5.95 2.91
CA PHE A 15 13.38 5.10 2.56
C PHE A 15 14.06 4.48 3.78
N SER A 16 14.22 5.25 4.86
CA SER A 16 14.74 4.74 6.14
C SER A 16 13.86 3.63 6.72
N TRP A 17 12.53 3.85 6.73
CA TRP A 17 11.56 2.85 7.16
C TRP A 17 11.64 1.58 6.30
N CYS A 18 11.69 1.74 4.97
CA CYS A 18 11.83 0.60 4.06
C CYS A 18 13.13 -0.17 4.31
N TYR A 19 14.24 0.51 4.59
CA TYR A 19 15.52 -0.13 4.90
C TYR A 19 15.45 -0.98 6.18
N VAL A 20 14.75 -0.49 7.21
CA VAL A 20 14.59 -1.21 8.48
C VAL A 20 13.64 -2.40 8.36
N PHE A 21 12.53 -2.25 7.63
CA PHE A 21 11.46 -3.26 7.60
C PHE A 21 11.48 -4.19 6.37
N LEU A 22 12.20 -3.81 5.31
CA LEU A 22 12.32 -4.57 4.06
C LEU A 22 13.78 -4.59 3.55
N PRO A 23 14.78 -5.05 4.33
CA PRO A 23 16.21 -4.89 4.02
C PRO A 23 16.64 -5.40 2.63
N ASP A 24 16.06 -6.50 2.14
CA ASP A 24 16.36 -7.06 0.80
C ASP A 24 15.54 -6.42 -0.35
N GLY A 25 14.75 -5.40 -0.03
CA GLY A 25 13.80 -4.78 -0.95
C GLY A 25 14.28 -3.50 -1.63
N ALA A 26 15.55 -3.10 -1.46
CA ALA A 26 16.04 -1.76 -1.85
C ALA A 26 15.68 -1.35 -3.29
N ARG A 27 15.82 -2.27 -4.24
CA ARG A 27 15.46 -2.08 -5.66
C ARG A 27 13.97 -1.82 -5.91
N PHE A 28 13.11 -2.19 -4.96
CA PHE A 28 11.65 -2.07 -5.04
C PHE A 28 11.10 -0.86 -4.28
N TYR A 29 11.91 -0.17 -3.45
CA TYR A 29 11.42 0.94 -2.62
C TYR A 29 10.85 2.08 -3.45
N THR A 30 11.57 2.50 -4.50
CA THR A 30 11.12 3.56 -5.42
C THR A 30 9.85 3.16 -6.15
N PHE A 31 9.72 1.87 -6.49
CA PHE A 31 8.54 1.34 -7.17
C PHE A 31 7.30 1.35 -6.26
N GLY A 32 7.49 0.95 -4.99
CA GLY A 32 6.47 1.08 -3.94
C GLY A 32 6.07 2.53 -3.72
N LEU A 33 7.04 3.45 -3.64
CA LEU A 33 6.79 4.87 -3.44
C LEU A 33 5.98 5.45 -4.61
N ALA A 34 6.37 5.14 -5.84
CA ALA A 34 5.67 5.57 -7.03
C ALA A 34 4.21 5.08 -7.04
N ALA A 35 3.96 3.82 -6.66
CA ALA A 35 2.61 3.28 -6.58
C ALA A 35 1.76 4.03 -5.54
N ILE A 36 2.31 4.28 -4.35
CA ILE A 36 1.61 5.03 -3.28
C ILE A 36 1.32 6.47 -3.70
N CYS A 37 2.33 7.19 -4.22
CA CYS A 37 2.17 8.54 -4.72
C CYS A 37 1.11 8.62 -5.82
N TRP A 38 1.12 7.66 -6.76
CA TRP A 38 0.16 7.58 -7.84
C TRP A 38 -1.28 7.40 -7.35
N VAL A 39 -1.49 6.54 -6.34
CA VAL A 39 -2.82 6.33 -5.74
C VAL A 39 -3.28 7.57 -4.99
N ILE A 40 -2.39 8.22 -4.23
CA ILE A 40 -2.73 9.45 -3.49
C ILE A 40 -3.14 10.54 -4.47
N TRP A 41 -2.36 10.74 -5.53
CA TRP A 41 -2.69 11.67 -6.60
C TRP A 41 -4.07 11.37 -7.21
N ASN A 42 -4.30 10.14 -7.65
CA ASN A 42 -5.57 9.74 -8.24
C ASN A 42 -6.75 9.88 -7.28
N SER A 43 -6.55 9.57 -6.00
CA SER A 43 -7.60 9.70 -4.98
C SER A 43 -7.98 11.16 -4.76
N ARG A 44 -6.98 12.05 -4.66
CA ARG A 44 -7.21 13.50 -4.55
C ARG A 44 -7.92 14.04 -5.80
N ASN A 45 -7.47 13.64 -6.98
CA ASN A 45 -8.07 14.03 -8.26
C ASN A 45 -9.54 13.57 -8.36
N GLN A 46 -9.85 12.35 -7.93
CA GLN A 46 -11.23 11.85 -7.92
C GLN A 46 -12.12 12.59 -6.91
N ALA A 47 -11.58 12.94 -5.74
CA ALA A 47 -12.30 13.72 -4.75
C ALA A 47 -12.59 15.15 -5.25
N THR A 48 -11.62 15.80 -5.90
CA THR A 48 -11.75 17.17 -6.41
C THR A 48 -12.64 17.26 -7.66
N PHE A 49 -12.41 16.42 -8.66
CA PHE A 49 -13.05 16.56 -9.98
C PHE A 49 -14.27 15.68 -10.18
N LYS A 50 -14.38 14.56 -9.44
CA LYS A 50 -15.50 13.61 -9.58
C LYS A 50 -16.38 13.57 -8.32
N HIS A 51 -16.06 14.38 -7.31
CA HIS A 51 -16.72 14.38 -5.99
C HIS A 51 -16.82 12.98 -5.35
N LYS A 52 -15.89 12.08 -5.70
CA LYS A 52 -15.83 10.72 -5.16
C LYS A 52 -14.89 10.69 -3.96
N GLN A 53 -15.49 10.78 -2.77
CA GLN A 53 -14.74 10.72 -1.52
C GLN A 53 -14.21 9.30 -1.25
N LEU A 54 -13.03 9.22 -0.63
CA LEU A 54 -12.48 7.97 -0.14
C LEU A 54 -13.31 7.47 1.04
N LYS A 55 -14.04 6.36 0.84
CA LYS A 55 -14.86 5.75 1.89
C LYS A 55 -14.05 5.04 2.98
N THR A 56 -12.86 4.57 2.65
CA THR A 56 -12.01 3.80 3.57
C THR A 56 -10.54 3.93 3.20
N PRO A 57 -9.61 4.01 4.17
CA PRO A 57 -8.17 4.00 3.90
C PRO A 57 -7.71 2.73 3.18
N PHE A 58 -8.43 1.62 3.32
CA PHE A 58 -8.12 0.37 2.61
C PHE A 58 -8.24 0.50 1.10
N ASN A 59 -9.07 1.42 0.58
CA ASN A 59 -9.18 1.64 -0.87
C ASN A 59 -7.84 2.09 -1.46
N VAL A 60 -7.09 2.93 -0.74
CA VAL A 60 -5.77 3.39 -1.15
C VAL A 60 -4.81 2.20 -1.19
N VAL A 61 -4.81 1.36 -0.15
CA VAL A 61 -3.93 0.19 -0.07
C VAL A 61 -4.22 -0.83 -1.18
N TYR A 62 -5.50 -1.15 -1.42
CA TYR A 62 -5.89 -2.06 -2.51
C TYR A 62 -5.56 -1.49 -3.88
N SER A 63 -5.78 -0.19 -4.09
CA SER A 63 -5.41 0.45 -5.36
C SER A 63 -3.89 0.40 -5.57
N ALA A 64 -3.09 0.62 -4.52
CA ALA A 64 -1.63 0.50 -4.60
C ALA A 64 -1.20 -0.93 -4.94
N CYS A 65 -1.80 -1.94 -4.31
CA CYS A 65 -1.57 -3.35 -4.67
C CYS A 65 -1.92 -3.64 -6.13
N GLY A 66 -3.00 -3.03 -6.63
CA GLY A 66 -3.41 -3.12 -8.04
C GLY A 66 -2.37 -2.53 -8.99
N PHE A 67 -1.85 -1.33 -8.69
CA PHE A 67 -0.78 -0.73 -9.49
C PHE A 67 0.51 -1.53 -9.42
N LEU A 68 0.92 -2.02 -8.25
CA LEU A 68 2.09 -2.89 -8.13
C LEU A 68 1.92 -4.15 -8.97
N THR A 69 0.76 -4.82 -8.91
CA THR A 69 0.48 -6.01 -9.72
C THR A 69 0.47 -5.70 -11.22
N TYR A 70 -0.10 -4.56 -11.61
CA TYR A 70 -0.09 -4.13 -13.01
C TYR A 70 1.33 -3.84 -13.49
N TRP A 71 2.13 -3.16 -12.68
CA TRP A 71 3.48 -2.77 -13.05
C TRP A 71 4.50 -3.92 -12.98
N VAL A 72 4.18 -5.06 -12.35
CA VAL A 72 4.96 -6.30 -12.44
C VAL A 72 5.22 -6.69 -13.90
N GLY A 73 4.27 -6.40 -14.81
CA GLY A 73 4.44 -6.65 -16.25
C GLY A 73 5.58 -5.84 -16.89
N LEU A 74 6.07 -4.77 -16.26
CA LEU A 74 7.24 -4.01 -16.70
C LEU A 74 8.57 -4.61 -16.22
N MET A 75 8.54 -5.62 -15.35
CA MET A 75 9.74 -6.28 -14.82
C MET A 75 10.02 -7.60 -15.54
N ALA A 76 11.27 -8.06 -15.46
CA ALA A 76 11.71 -9.33 -16.04
C ALA A 76 12.36 -10.24 -14.99
N GLY A 77 12.28 -11.56 -15.23
CA GLY A 77 12.96 -12.59 -14.44
C GLY A 77 12.57 -12.59 -12.96
N ALA A 78 13.56 -12.81 -12.10
CA ALA A 78 13.37 -12.97 -10.66
C ALA A 78 12.72 -11.76 -9.97
N ASP A 79 12.87 -10.56 -10.55
CA ASP A 79 12.36 -9.31 -9.97
C ASP A 79 10.85 -9.20 -10.16
N ARG A 80 10.36 -9.66 -11.31
CA ARG A 80 8.93 -9.83 -11.60
C ARG A 80 8.30 -10.74 -10.55
N ASP A 81 8.87 -11.93 -10.36
CA ASP A 81 8.31 -12.93 -9.45
C ASP A 81 8.35 -12.45 -7.99
N ALA A 82 9.41 -11.75 -7.59
CA ALA A 82 9.53 -11.18 -6.25
C ALA A 82 8.49 -10.08 -6.00
N MET A 83 8.29 -9.18 -6.97
CA MET A 83 7.28 -8.12 -6.86
C MET A 83 5.86 -8.69 -6.84
N GLU A 84 5.57 -9.69 -7.67
CA GLU A 84 4.25 -10.33 -7.72
C GLU A 84 3.90 -10.99 -6.38
N ARG A 85 4.85 -11.73 -5.81
CA ARG A 85 4.70 -12.31 -4.46
C ARG A 85 4.49 -11.21 -3.42
N GLY A 86 5.30 -10.16 -3.43
CA GLY A 86 5.19 -9.03 -2.51
C GLY A 86 3.83 -8.32 -2.58
N ALA A 87 3.34 -8.03 -3.79
CA ALA A 87 2.04 -7.40 -4.01
C ALA A 87 0.88 -8.27 -3.51
N LYS A 88 0.95 -9.59 -3.75
CA LYS A 88 -0.06 -10.55 -3.28
C LYS A 88 -0.07 -10.67 -1.74
N MET A 89 1.11 -10.68 -1.11
CA MET A 89 1.24 -10.68 0.35
C MET A 89 0.68 -9.38 0.94
N LEU A 90 1.01 -8.23 0.37
CA LEU A 90 0.50 -6.93 0.83
C LEU A 90 -1.03 -6.87 0.77
N LYS A 91 -1.62 -7.33 -0.35
CA LYS A 91 -3.08 -7.40 -0.52
C LYS A 91 -3.73 -8.33 0.52
N THR A 92 -3.12 -9.48 0.78
CA THR A 92 -3.61 -10.45 1.76
C THR A 92 -3.56 -9.87 3.17
N ASN A 93 -2.44 -9.27 3.56
CA ASN A 93 -2.26 -8.64 4.87
C ASN A 93 -3.23 -7.46 5.07
N ALA A 94 -3.45 -6.64 4.03
CA ALA A 94 -4.45 -5.58 4.06
C ALA A 94 -5.87 -6.12 4.26
N SER A 95 -6.20 -7.26 3.63
CA SER A 95 -7.50 -7.93 3.80
C SER A 95 -7.69 -8.44 5.23
N VAL A 96 -6.65 -9.03 5.83
CA VAL A 96 -6.66 -9.49 7.23
C VAL A 96 -6.84 -8.30 8.18
N MET A 97 -6.05 -7.23 7.99
CA MET A 97 -6.13 -6.01 8.80
C MET A 97 -7.53 -5.38 8.71
N MET A 98 -8.13 -5.33 7.52
CA MET A 98 -9.48 -4.82 7.32
C MET A 98 -10.51 -5.62 8.12
N ARG A 99 -10.40 -6.95 8.15
CA ARG A 99 -11.30 -7.81 8.95
C ARG A 99 -11.16 -7.53 10.45
N ILE A 100 -9.93 -7.37 10.93
CA ILE A 100 -9.67 -7.05 12.35
C ILE A 100 -10.26 -5.68 12.71
N CYS A 101 -10.12 -4.67 11.85
CA CYS A 101 -10.68 -3.34 12.11
C CYS A 101 -12.23 -3.31 12.04
N VAL A 102 -12.86 -4.23 11.32
CA VAL A 102 -14.33 -4.33 11.21
C VAL A 102 -14.95 -5.15 12.35
N ALA A 103 -14.21 -6.09 12.94
CA ALA A 103 -14.69 -6.91 14.06
C ALA A 103 -15.21 -6.12 15.29
N PRO A 104 -14.52 -5.09 15.81
CA PRO A 104 -14.99 -4.33 16.96
C PRO A 104 -16.20 -3.43 16.64
N ALA A 105 -16.42 -3.06 15.37
CA ALA A 105 -17.59 -2.27 14.97
C ALA A 105 -18.89 -3.10 14.98
N ARG A 106 -18.78 -4.43 14.86
CA ARG A 106 -19.93 -5.35 14.85
C ARG A 106 -20.35 -5.75 16.26
N ALA A 107 -19.38 -5.97 17.16
CA ALA A 107 -19.64 -6.27 18.57
C ALA A 107 -20.21 -5.09 19.39
N ALA A 108 -20.21 -3.88 18.84
CA ALA A 108 -20.82 -2.69 19.46
C ALA A 108 -22.23 -2.39 18.92
N MET A 109 -22.73 -3.18 17.97
CA MET A 109 -24.10 -3.10 17.42
C MET A 109 -25.00 -4.26 17.89
N ASP A 110 -24.44 -5.22 18.61
CA ASP A 110 -25.14 -6.28 19.35
C ASP A 110 -25.22 -5.92 20.84
#